data_AF-A0A6A3L5X6-F1
#
_entry.id   AF-A0A6A3L5X6-F1
#
_cell.length_a   1.000
_cell.length_b   1.000
_cell.length_c   1.000
_cell.angle_alpha   90.00
_cell.angle_beta   90.00
_cell.angle_gamma   90.00
#
_symmetry.space_group_name_H-M   'P 1'
#
loop_
_entity.id
_entity.type
_entity.pdbx_description
1 polymer ?
#
loop_
_entity_poly.entity_id
_entity_poly.type
_entity_poly.pdbx_seq_one_letter_code
_entity_poly.pdbx_strand_id
1 'polypeptide(L)'
;MIKDKVPTVMVCGRRRRLPETVGLVLLLVTALTMVSRVVDLSPGASGIVGQTELNVPVRQSDVQYTLWLQRQQALKARVTQRTRPPHVYNDTETKGKCYMQRDIGIIGAVQHAAKTFCASGGWNREKQQPVSLNKATKVSTFQVGGGIRSATFQNLMLDLIDVKINAPIASMAQDGGKHDPRFNFNPKLINCACDELTDYFFMLTGDKERREEQIWLPSLTSFPSSGIPMTSICSPDRPPARSAWDFVRNPTTAPDGNETVVFENPVVLIARRDDHNPFFQISYALNSWIMLQALGWDVTKTQVIHLDGGYPSPIDALHQALLAPNDELIEASTLIGKRVHFRGDVLLAPYELTGPMMQHLNDDEPCFDSELFKTFRAQSLLTLGITPEIEREIGVTAIRPMIVTVITRRPYGGRVLQRVWVNEDEVMDKIRVEYQHLKVEFRSVEFVNLTLSEQMKTTVESDMIISMHGAGLVNVLWSRPMTTIVEIFPKERFRWGYRNLCQFVGCDWHQFRGGEDIGEDPAPNSKSKKIPYDEWMEFFAPLFNGSYAAFEEQQAVLRGETQ
;
A
#
# COMPACT_ATOMS: atom_id res chain seq x y z
N MET A 1 45.99 10.10 -21.64
CA MET A 1 46.35 11.50 -21.94
C MET A 1 45.68 12.41 -20.93
N ILE A 2 46.51 13.16 -20.22
CA ILE A 2 46.22 13.99 -19.05
C ILE A 2 45.54 15.30 -19.48
N LYS A 3 44.52 15.75 -18.75
CA LYS A 3 44.51 17.09 -18.12
C LYS A 3 43.28 17.35 -17.26
N ASP A 4 43.59 17.81 -16.06
CA ASP A 4 42.77 18.34 -14.99
C ASP A 4 41.88 19.51 -15.40
N LYS A 5 40.82 19.77 -14.60
CA LYS A 5 40.66 21.03 -13.85
C LYS A 5 39.42 21.01 -12.94
N VAL A 6 39.68 21.09 -11.64
CA VAL A 6 38.81 21.71 -10.61
C VAL A 6 39.01 23.23 -10.72
N PRO A 7 37.97 24.05 -10.40
CA PRO A 7 38.15 24.99 -9.28
C PRO A 7 36.91 25.24 -8.39
N THR A 8 37.16 25.12 -7.08
CA THR A 8 37.01 26.13 -6.01
C THR A 8 35.65 26.49 -5.37
N VAL A 9 35.63 26.18 -4.06
CA VAL A 9 34.82 26.71 -2.96
C VAL A 9 34.98 28.23 -2.80
N MET A 10 33.88 28.96 -2.53
CA MET A 10 33.96 30.32 -1.99
C MET A 10 33.13 30.45 -0.71
N VAL A 11 33.82 30.64 0.40
CA VAL A 11 33.31 31.05 1.71
C VAL A 11 33.56 32.54 1.87
N CYS A 12 32.54 33.34 2.17
CA CYS A 12 32.57 34.44 3.15
C CYS A 12 31.28 35.28 3.10
N GLY A 13 30.72 35.61 4.28
CA GLY A 13 29.61 36.55 4.35
C GLY A 13 28.91 36.71 5.69
N ARG A 14 29.66 36.74 6.81
CA ARG A 14 29.14 37.05 8.15
C ARG A 14 28.67 38.51 8.18
N ARG A 15 27.40 38.78 8.54
CA ARG A 15 26.99 40.06 9.13
C ARG A 15 26.14 39.83 10.38
N ARG A 16 26.75 40.14 11.51
CA ARG A 16 26.10 40.38 12.81
C ARG A 16 25.31 41.70 12.74
N ARG A 17 24.09 41.70 13.27
CA ARG A 17 23.54 42.80 14.10
C ARG A 17 22.64 42.19 15.18
N LEU A 18 22.88 42.62 16.41
CA LEU A 18 22.14 42.51 17.67
C LEU A 18 22.37 43.87 18.36
N PRO A 19 21.69 44.24 19.46
CA PRO A 19 20.31 43.99 19.90
C PRO A 19 19.62 45.31 20.36
N GLU A 20 18.38 45.24 20.86
CA GLU A 20 17.78 46.06 21.95
C GLU A 20 16.29 45.63 22.08
N THR A 21 15.88 44.81 23.07
CA THR A 21 15.40 45.15 24.45
C THR A 21 14.15 46.08 24.40
N VAL A 22 13.02 45.89 25.08
CA VAL A 22 12.65 45.45 26.45
C VAL A 22 11.14 45.05 26.41
N GLY A 23 10.71 43.89 26.92
CA GLY A 23 10.03 43.71 28.23
C GLY A 23 8.49 43.64 28.06
N LEU A 24 7.66 42.97 28.88
CA LEU A 24 7.82 42.18 30.09
C LEU A 24 6.45 41.44 30.32
N VAL A 25 6.50 40.12 30.50
CA VAL A 25 5.89 39.34 31.61
C VAL A 25 4.37 39.39 31.91
N LEU A 26 3.73 38.20 31.91
CA LEU A 26 3.08 37.48 33.07
C LEU A 26 2.40 36.20 32.53
N LEU A 27 2.90 34.97 32.75
CA LEU A 27 2.85 34.08 33.93
C LEU A 27 1.45 33.61 34.38
N LEU A 28 1.20 32.29 34.22
CA LEU A 28 0.56 31.30 35.13
C LEU A 28 0.04 30.13 34.26
N VAL A 29 0.75 29.00 34.10
CA VAL A 29 0.90 27.84 35.01
C VAL A 29 -0.40 27.41 35.68
N THR A 30 -0.96 26.28 35.23
CA THR A 30 -1.22 25.10 36.09
C THR A 30 -1.51 23.88 35.20
N ALA A 31 -0.80 22.79 35.48
CA ALA A 31 -1.05 21.44 35.01
C ALA A 31 -1.95 20.70 36.01
N LEU A 32 -2.72 19.71 35.54
CA LEU A 32 -3.20 18.47 36.24
C LEU A 32 -4.13 17.74 35.23
N THR A 33 -3.67 16.70 34.54
CA THR A 33 -3.91 15.27 34.86
C THR A 33 -5.29 14.97 35.47
N MET A 34 -6.11 14.16 34.78
CA MET A 34 -6.44 12.78 35.19
C MET A 34 -7.73 12.23 34.53
N VAL A 35 -7.56 11.03 33.98
CA VAL A 35 -8.39 9.83 34.21
C VAL A 35 -9.72 9.71 33.47
N SER A 36 -9.69 8.77 32.52
CA SER A 36 -10.78 7.94 32.04
C SER A 36 -11.79 7.58 33.14
N ARG A 37 -13.08 7.82 32.88
CA ARG A 37 -14.14 7.05 33.50
C ARG A 37 -15.04 6.44 32.43
N VAL A 38 -14.96 5.12 32.39
CA VAL A 38 -15.97 4.20 31.88
C VAL A 38 -17.32 4.59 32.50
N VAL A 39 -18.35 4.77 31.67
CA VAL A 39 -19.73 4.89 32.14
C VAL A 39 -20.42 3.56 31.87
N ASP A 40 -20.64 2.83 32.96
CA ASP A 40 -21.60 1.73 33.03
C ASP A 40 -23.01 2.27 32.77
N LEU A 41 -23.71 1.62 31.85
CA LEU A 41 -25.13 1.84 31.61
C LEU A 41 -25.95 0.99 32.58
N SER A 42 -26.76 1.64 33.42
CA SER A 42 -28.01 1.06 33.92
C SER A 42 -29.07 2.14 34.08
N PRO A 43 -30.36 1.82 33.86
CA PRO A 43 -31.37 2.80 33.48
C PRO A 43 -32.20 3.27 34.69
N GLY A 44 -32.60 4.54 34.65
CA GLY A 44 -33.75 5.03 35.42
C GLY A 44 -33.47 6.24 36.28
N ALA A 45 -33.83 7.42 35.77
CA ALA A 45 -34.56 8.45 36.52
C ALA A 45 -34.86 9.63 35.60
N SER A 46 -36.15 9.93 35.51
CA SER A 46 -36.79 11.03 34.80
C SER A 46 -36.33 12.40 35.31
N GLY A 47 -36.00 13.33 34.42
CA GLY A 47 -35.70 14.71 34.79
C GLY A 47 -35.55 15.62 33.56
N ILE A 48 -36.61 16.38 33.27
CA ILE A 48 -36.68 17.38 32.20
C ILE A 48 -35.83 18.60 32.59
N VAL A 49 -34.77 18.91 31.84
CA VAL A 49 -34.16 20.25 31.78
C VAL A 49 -33.71 20.52 30.34
N GLY A 50 -34.16 21.65 29.78
CA GLY A 50 -34.13 21.98 28.37
C GLY A 50 -32.72 22.12 27.76
N GLN A 51 -32.57 21.52 26.58
CA GLN A 51 -31.44 21.73 25.68
C GLN A 51 -31.78 22.85 24.68
N THR A 52 -31.02 23.94 24.73
CA THR A 52 -30.71 24.72 23.52
C THR A 52 -29.47 24.09 22.89
N GLU A 53 -29.67 23.16 21.96
CA GLU A 53 -28.60 22.62 21.12
C GLU A 53 -28.25 23.63 20.02
N LEU A 54 -27.00 24.12 20.06
CA LEU A 54 -26.33 24.59 18.85
C LEU A 54 -26.13 23.37 17.95
N ASN A 55 -27.02 23.19 16.98
CA ASN A 55 -26.89 22.22 15.91
C ASN A 55 -25.72 22.60 14.99
N VAL A 56 -24.53 22.08 15.28
CA VAL A 56 -23.48 21.94 14.27
C VAL A 56 -23.79 20.65 13.50
N PRO A 57 -24.00 20.71 12.18
CA PRO A 57 -24.31 19.50 11.41
C PRO A 57 -23.05 18.64 11.34
N VAL A 58 -23.05 17.53 12.10
CA VAL A 58 -22.07 16.45 11.99
C VAL A 58 -22.17 15.87 10.58
N ARG A 59 -21.07 15.88 9.81
CA ARG A 59 -21.09 15.32 8.45
C ARG A 59 -21.23 13.80 8.55
N GLN A 60 -21.94 13.20 7.61
CA GLN A 60 -22.12 11.74 7.52
C GLN A 60 -20.76 10.98 7.50
N SER A 61 -19.70 11.64 7.02
CA SER A 61 -18.30 11.17 7.07
C SER A 61 -17.72 11.02 8.48
N ASP A 62 -18.11 11.88 9.42
CA ASP A 62 -17.59 11.88 10.79
C ASP A 62 -18.14 10.68 11.59
N VAL A 63 -19.39 10.30 11.28
CA VAL A 63 -20.03 9.10 11.83
C VAL A 63 -19.36 7.83 11.30
N GLN A 64 -19.05 7.79 10.00
CA GLN A 64 -18.39 6.64 9.38
C GLN A 64 -16.95 6.46 9.88
N TYR A 65 -16.22 7.57 10.07
CA TYR A 65 -14.89 7.57 10.70
C TYR A 65 -14.94 7.10 12.17
N THR A 66 -15.95 7.53 12.93
CA THR A 66 -16.13 7.11 14.33
C THR A 66 -16.48 5.62 14.44
N LEU A 67 -17.38 5.12 13.60
CA LEU A 67 -17.72 3.69 13.54
C LEU A 67 -16.51 2.83 13.12
N TRP A 68 -15.70 3.34 12.20
CA TRP A 68 -14.46 2.71 11.78
C TRP A 68 -13.47 2.60 12.96
N LEU A 69 -13.24 3.68 13.72
CA LEU A 69 -12.40 3.67 14.93
C LEU A 69 -12.92 2.69 15.99
N GLN A 70 -14.25 2.64 16.19
CA GLN A 70 -14.88 1.71 17.14
C GLN A 70 -14.66 0.25 16.73
N ARG A 71 -14.79 -0.07 15.44
CA ARG A 71 -14.53 -1.42 14.91
C ARG A 71 -13.06 -1.81 15.10
N GLN A 72 -12.13 -0.87 14.93
CA GLN A 72 -10.70 -1.10 15.18
C GLN A 72 -10.39 -1.34 16.66
N GLN A 73 -10.96 -0.55 17.57
CA GLN A 73 -10.84 -0.80 19.00
C GLN A 73 -11.41 -2.16 19.41
N ALA A 74 -12.55 -2.56 18.83
CA ALA A 74 -13.16 -3.86 19.09
C ALA A 74 -12.29 -5.04 18.61
N LEU A 75 -11.59 -4.90 17.47
CA LEU A 75 -10.65 -5.91 16.98
C LEU A 75 -9.39 -6.00 17.87
N LYS A 76 -8.83 -4.86 18.26
CA LYS A 76 -7.66 -4.80 19.15
C LYS A 76 -7.90 -5.38 20.53
N ALA A 77 -9.06 -5.10 21.13
CA ALA A 77 -9.39 -5.58 22.47
C ALA A 77 -9.46 -7.12 22.57
N ARG A 78 -9.57 -7.83 21.44
CA ARG A 78 -9.65 -9.30 21.40
C ARG A 78 -8.29 -10.00 21.37
N VAL A 79 -7.21 -9.29 21.02
CA VAL A 79 -5.85 -9.83 20.93
C VAL A 79 -4.93 -9.15 21.93
N THR A 80 -4.79 -9.72 23.13
CA THR A 80 -3.82 -9.23 24.13
C THR A 80 -2.42 -9.74 23.77
N GLN A 81 -1.78 -9.10 22.78
CA GLN A 81 -0.37 -9.34 22.43
C GLN A 81 0.55 -8.36 23.17
N ARG A 82 1.77 -8.80 23.52
CA ARG A 82 2.85 -7.86 23.88
C ARG A 82 3.10 -6.99 22.66
N THR A 83 2.80 -5.69 22.77
CA THR A 83 3.07 -4.70 21.73
C THR A 83 4.14 -3.74 22.21
N ARG A 84 4.91 -3.17 21.27
CA ARG A 84 5.78 -2.04 21.59
C ARG A 84 4.92 -0.86 22.04
N PRO A 85 5.34 -0.08 23.06
CA PRO A 85 4.68 1.18 23.38
C PRO A 85 4.63 2.08 22.14
N PRO A 86 3.58 2.91 21.98
CA PRO A 86 3.52 3.89 20.90
C PRO A 86 4.78 4.76 20.89
N HIS A 87 5.28 5.06 19.69
CA HIS A 87 6.49 5.89 19.58
C HIS A 87 6.23 7.32 20.10
N VAL A 88 7.14 7.82 20.94
CA VAL A 88 7.10 9.18 21.46
C VAL A 88 7.96 10.07 20.60
N TYR A 89 7.32 10.88 19.74
CA TYR A 89 8.00 11.86 18.91
C TYR A 89 8.45 13.07 19.74
N ASN A 90 9.71 13.48 19.58
CA ASN A 90 10.28 14.65 20.25
C ASN A 90 9.87 15.99 19.61
N ASP A 91 9.40 15.95 18.37
CA ASP A 91 9.04 17.11 17.57
C ASP A 91 7.59 17.02 17.10
N THR A 92 6.83 18.11 17.30
CA THR A 92 5.39 18.17 16.97
C THR A 92 5.17 18.23 15.46
N GLU A 93 6.10 18.84 14.71
CA GLU A 93 6.00 18.91 13.25
C GLU A 93 6.16 17.51 12.62
N THR A 94 7.17 16.76 13.05
CA THR A 94 7.42 15.37 12.64
C THR A 94 6.24 14.49 12.99
N LYS A 95 5.72 14.59 14.22
CA LYS A 95 4.52 13.86 14.64
C LYS A 95 3.33 14.15 13.72
N GLY A 96 3.08 15.42 13.42
CA GLY A 96 2.00 15.85 12.52
C GLY A 96 2.17 15.34 11.09
N LYS A 97 3.39 15.40 10.54
CA LYS A 97 3.72 14.86 9.21
C LYS A 97 3.51 13.34 9.16
N CYS A 98 4.01 12.60 10.15
CA CYS A 98 3.80 11.16 10.24
C CYS A 98 2.31 10.82 10.33
N TYR A 99 1.55 11.55 11.16
CA TYR A 99 0.12 11.35 11.26
C TYR A 99 -0.61 11.53 9.91
N MET A 100 -0.29 12.60 9.18
CA MET A 100 -0.97 12.94 7.93
C MET A 100 -0.51 12.14 6.70
N GLN A 101 0.69 11.55 6.74
CA GLN A 101 1.31 10.94 5.55
C GLN A 101 1.62 9.44 5.69
N ARG A 102 1.75 8.95 6.93
CA ARG A 102 2.12 7.56 7.24
C ARG A 102 1.14 6.86 8.17
N ASP A 103 0.22 7.61 8.75
CA ASP A 103 -0.77 7.10 9.69
C ASP A 103 -2.18 7.51 9.25
N ILE A 104 -3.16 7.28 10.13
CA ILE A 104 -4.58 7.34 9.80
C ILE A 104 -5.06 8.74 9.37
N GLY A 105 -4.31 9.80 9.69
CA GLY A 105 -4.58 11.15 9.22
C GLY A 105 -4.57 11.27 7.70
N ILE A 106 -3.92 10.35 6.97
CA ILE A 106 -3.92 10.35 5.51
C ILE A 106 -5.33 10.19 4.91
N ILE A 107 -6.24 9.45 5.57
CA ILE A 107 -7.63 9.30 5.11
C ILE A 107 -8.32 10.66 5.08
N GLY A 108 -8.19 11.41 6.18
CA GLY A 108 -8.68 12.79 6.27
C GLY A 108 -7.97 13.71 5.29
N ALA A 109 -6.65 13.54 5.06
CA ALA A 109 -5.91 14.32 4.07
C ALA A 109 -6.52 14.15 2.67
N VAL A 110 -6.78 12.90 2.27
CA VAL A 110 -7.38 12.57 0.96
C VAL A 110 -8.76 13.20 0.83
N GLN A 111 -9.61 13.11 1.85
CA GLN A 111 -10.95 13.70 1.86
C GLN A 111 -10.94 15.21 1.60
N HIS A 112 -9.98 15.93 2.21
CA HIS A 112 -9.87 17.37 2.06
C HIS A 112 -9.15 17.81 0.78
N ALA A 113 -8.44 16.91 0.11
CA ALA A 113 -7.63 17.22 -1.08
C ALA A 113 -8.37 17.07 -2.41
N ALA A 114 -9.63 16.65 -2.39
CA ALA A 114 -10.43 16.44 -3.59
C ALA A 114 -10.58 17.74 -4.39
N LYS A 115 -10.06 17.75 -5.62
CA LYS A 115 -10.37 18.78 -6.63
C LYS A 115 -11.41 18.21 -7.59
N THR A 116 -12.67 18.63 -7.46
CA THR A 116 -13.77 18.14 -8.29
C THR A 116 -14.06 19.08 -9.44
N PHE A 117 -14.15 18.52 -10.64
CA PHE A 117 -14.53 19.18 -11.88
C PHE A 117 -15.82 18.58 -12.41
N CYS A 118 -16.65 19.41 -13.04
CA CYS A 118 -17.98 19.04 -13.51
C CYS A 118 -18.80 18.41 -12.39
N ALA A 119 -18.79 19.04 -11.21
CA ALA A 119 -19.36 18.49 -9.97
C ALA A 119 -20.86 18.17 -10.09
N SER A 120 -21.58 18.96 -10.89
CA SER A 120 -23.01 18.78 -11.23
C SER A 120 -23.24 17.89 -12.46
N GLY A 121 -22.19 17.26 -12.99
CA GLY A 121 -22.20 16.43 -14.19
C GLY A 121 -22.37 14.95 -13.90
N GLY A 122 -22.03 14.11 -14.89
CA GLY A 122 -22.05 12.65 -14.78
C GLY A 122 -23.24 11.98 -15.47
N TRP A 123 -23.73 10.87 -14.90
CA TRP A 123 -24.79 10.04 -15.48
C TRP A 123 -26.15 10.31 -14.82
N ASN A 124 -27.18 10.58 -15.63
CA ASN A 124 -28.56 10.61 -15.15
C ASN A 124 -29.21 9.23 -15.36
N ARG A 125 -29.35 8.46 -14.28
CA ARG A 125 -29.91 7.10 -14.32
C ARG A 125 -31.38 7.05 -14.75
N GLU A 126 -32.20 8.03 -14.37
CA GLU A 126 -33.63 8.04 -14.73
C GLU A 126 -33.82 8.31 -16.22
N LYS A 127 -33.04 9.23 -16.78
CA LYS A 127 -33.10 9.63 -18.19
C LYS A 127 -32.22 8.77 -19.10
N GLN A 128 -31.39 7.89 -18.53
CA GLN A 128 -30.42 7.05 -19.25
C GLN A 128 -29.53 7.87 -20.20
N GLN A 129 -29.03 9.01 -19.74
CA GLN A 129 -28.19 9.90 -20.53
C GLN A 129 -27.23 10.72 -19.65
N PRO A 130 -26.16 11.31 -20.21
CA PRO A 130 -25.33 12.27 -19.48
C PRO A 130 -26.14 13.48 -19.00
N VAL A 131 -25.75 14.07 -17.87
CA VAL A 131 -26.45 15.24 -17.32
C VAL A 131 -26.44 16.43 -18.29
N SER A 132 -25.32 16.67 -18.95
CA SER A 132 -25.19 17.64 -20.05
C SER A 132 -24.03 17.25 -20.96
N LEU A 133 -23.95 17.88 -22.14
CA LEU A 133 -22.88 17.62 -23.11
C LEU A 133 -21.50 18.05 -22.58
N ASN A 134 -21.43 19.21 -21.93
CA ASN A 134 -20.20 19.82 -21.40
C ASN A 134 -19.77 19.31 -20.01
N LYS A 135 -20.66 18.58 -19.33
CA LYS A 135 -20.41 17.99 -18.01
C LYS A 135 -20.78 16.51 -18.00
N ALA A 136 -20.55 15.82 -19.13
CA ALA A 136 -20.98 14.44 -19.28
C ALA A 136 -20.26 13.53 -18.29
N THR A 137 -18.99 13.79 -17.98
CA THR A 137 -18.19 13.05 -17.01
C THR A 137 -17.89 13.93 -15.81
N LYS A 138 -18.19 13.44 -14.60
CA LYS A 138 -17.71 14.07 -13.36
C LYS A 138 -16.32 13.52 -13.04
N VAL A 139 -15.38 14.38 -12.67
CA VAL A 139 -14.00 13.97 -12.34
C VAL A 139 -13.59 14.57 -11.01
N SER A 140 -12.96 13.80 -10.13
CA SER A 140 -12.26 14.35 -8.96
C SER A 140 -10.84 13.84 -8.93
N THR A 141 -9.87 14.72 -8.73
CA THR A 141 -8.45 14.35 -8.57
C THR A 141 -8.03 14.49 -7.12
N PHE A 142 -7.09 13.64 -6.71
CA PHE A 142 -6.57 13.57 -5.35
C PHE A 142 -5.05 13.58 -5.40
N GLN A 143 -4.42 14.46 -4.63
CA GLN A 143 -2.98 14.50 -4.46
C GLN A 143 -2.64 14.97 -3.04
N VAL A 144 -2.02 14.10 -2.26
CA VAL A 144 -1.66 14.39 -0.87
C VAL A 144 -0.23 13.95 -0.54
N GLY A 145 0.30 14.50 0.56
CA GLY A 145 1.51 13.98 1.19
C GLY A 145 1.37 12.49 1.53
N GLY A 146 2.48 11.79 1.72
CA GLY A 146 2.48 10.31 1.79
C GLY A 146 2.39 9.64 0.43
N GLY A 147 2.27 10.42 -0.66
CA GLY A 147 2.41 9.94 -2.03
C GLY A 147 1.13 9.39 -2.64
N ILE A 148 -0.04 9.58 -2.05
CA ILE A 148 -1.30 9.18 -2.69
C ILE A 148 -1.63 10.17 -3.81
N ARG A 149 -1.75 9.64 -5.03
CA ARG A 149 -2.24 10.35 -6.21
C ARG A 149 -3.21 9.47 -6.97
N SER A 150 -4.42 9.96 -7.20
CA SER A 150 -5.52 9.18 -7.78
C SER A 150 -6.58 10.09 -8.42
N ALA A 151 -7.53 9.50 -9.13
CA ALA A 151 -8.69 10.18 -9.65
C ALA A 151 -9.94 9.28 -9.57
N THR A 152 -11.09 9.89 -9.39
CA THR A 152 -12.40 9.24 -9.56
C THR A 152 -13.16 9.85 -10.74
N PHE A 153 -13.93 9.02 -11.44
CA PHE A 153 -14.78 9.41 -12.54
C PHE A 153 -16.22 8.95 -12.31
N GLN A 154 -17.18 9.60 -12.94
CA GLN A 154 -18.53 9.06 -13.15
C GLN A 154 -18.92 9.32 -14.60
N ASN A 155 -19.55 8.33 -15.25
CA ASN A 155 -19.84 8.36 -16.69
C ASN A 155 -18.56 8.41 -17.54
N LEU A 156 -17.69 7.42 -17.34
CA LEU A 156 -16.45 7.20 -18.09
C LEU A 156 -16.65 6.07 -19.09
N MET A 157 -16.08 6.19 -20.29
CA MET A 157 -16.07 5.10 -21.27
C MET A 157 -14.62 4.76 -21.65
N LEU A 158 -14.31 3.46 -21.72
CA LEU A 158 -13.07 2.93 -22.29
C LEU A 158 -13.37 2.19 -23.60
N ASP A 159 -12.69 2.55 -24.69
CA ASP A 159 -12.73 1.84 -25.96
C ASP A 159 -11.55 0.86 -26.05
N LEU A 160 -11.82 -0.42 -25.81
CA LEU A 160 -10.79 -1.46 -25.77
C LEU A 160 -10.67 -2.23 -27.11
N ILE A 161 -11.27 -1.74 -28.20
CA ILE A 161 -11.31 -2.43 -29.50
C ILE A 161 -9.91 -2.68 -30.09
N ASP A 162 -9.09 -1.64 -30.13
CA ASP A 162 -7.74 -1.68 -30.73
C ASP A 162 -6.62 -1.68 -29.67
N VAL A 163 -6.95 -2.04 -28.42
CA VAL A 163 -5.99 -2.02 -27.31
C VAL A 163 -5.04 -3.21 -27.39
N LYS A 164 -3.77 -2.96 -27.06
CA LYS A 164 -2.71 -3.96 -26.98
C LYS A 164 -2.03 -3.90 -25.63
N ILE A 165 -1.58 -5.04 -25.15
CA ILE A 165 -0.70 -5.14 -23.98
C ILE A 165 0.74 -4.85 -24.43
N ASN A 166 1.50 -4.10 -23.63
CA ASN A 166 2.83 -3.62 -24.03
C ASN A 166 3.91 -4.70 -24.09
N ALA A 167 4.08 -5.46 -23.02
CA ALA A 167 5.03 -6.54 -22.94
C ALA A 167 4.45 -7.70 -22.11
N PRO A 168 3.45 -8.43 -22.65
CA PRO A 168 2.83 -9.55 -21.97
C PRO A 168 3.82 -10.71 -21.83
N ILE A 169 3.59 -11.57 -20.85
CA ILE A 169 4.31 -12.84 -20.69
C ILE A 169 3.34 -14.01 -20.79
N ALA A 170 3.85 -15.14 -21.27
CA ALA A 170 3.12 -16.41 -21.35
C ALA A 170 3.35 -17.30 -20.12
N SER A 171 4.42 -17.06 -19.36
CA SER A 171 4.71 -17.78 -18.13
C SER A 171 5.61 -16.97 -17.19
N MET A 172 5.56 -17.31 -15.90
CA MET A 172 6.40 -16.73 -14.84
C MET A 172 7.91 -16.83 -15.11
N ALA A 173 8.36 -17.75 -15.97
CA ALA A 173 9.77 -17.86 -16.36
C ALA A 173 10.28 -16.62 -17.11
N GLN A 174 9.37 -15.90 -17.76
CA GLN A 174 9.67 -14.72 -18.58
C GLN A 174 9.64 -13.41 -17.78
N ASP A 175 9.27 -13.49 -16.50
CA ASP A 175 9.23 -12.34 -15.60
C ASP A 175 10.62 -11.73 -15.41
N GLY A 176 10.69 -10.40 -15.46
CA GLY A 176 11.90 -9.62 -15.35
C GLY A 176 11.70 -8.16 -15.78
N GLY A 177 12.77 -7.37 -15.76
CA GLY A 177 12.69 -5.91 -15.97
C GLY A 177 12.21 -5.42 -17.35
N LYS A 178 11.90 -6.34 -18.28
CA LYS A 178 11.31 -6.03 -19.61
C LYS A 178 9.81 -6.29 -19.67
N HIS A 179 9.23 -6.91 -18.65
CA HIS A 179 7.80 -7.13 -18.53
C HIS A 179 7.08 -5.83 -18.15
N ASP A 180 5.94 -5.58 -18.79
CA ASP A 180 5.01 -4.50 -18.47
C ASP A 180 3.65 -4.86 -19.06
N PRO A 181 2.71 -5.38 -18.25
CA PRO A 181 1.44 -5.88 -18.75
C PRO A 181 0.39 -4.77 -18.93
N ARG A 182 0.73 -3.50 -18.66
CA ARG A 182 -0.20 -2.39 -18.85
C ARG A 182 -0.55 -2.21 -20.32
N PHE A 183 -1.74 -1.67 -20.54
CA PHE A 183 -2.23 -1.38 -21.89
C PHE A 183 -1.47 -0.23 -22.54
N ASN A 184 -1.18 -0.39 -23.82
CA ASN A 184 -0.69 0.66 -24.68
C ASN A 184 -1.75 1.75 -24.82
N PHE A 185 -1.35 2.98 -24.58
CA PHE A 185 -2.14 4.15 -24.86
C PHE A 185 -2.50 4.19 -26.35
N ASN A 186 -3.77 4.43 -26.61
CA ASN A 186 -4.33 4.73 -27.91
C ASN A 186 -5.21 5.99 -27.74
N PRO A 187 -5.15 6.98 -28.64
CA PRO A 187 -6.01 8.16 -28.57
C PRO A 187 -7.52 7.86 -28.45
N LYS A 188 -7.98 6.71 -28.95
CA LYS A 188 -9.39 6.30 -28.87
C LYS A 188 -9.79 5.71 -27.51
N LEU A 189 -8.83 5.26 -26.70
CA LEU A 189 -9.06 4.44 -25.52
C LEU A 189 -9.91 5.16 -24.47
N ILE A 190 -9.50 6.35 -24.05
CA ILE A 190 -10.17 7.08 -22.98
C ILE A 190 -11.24 7.99 -23.59
N ASN A 191 -12.48 7.80 -23.16
CA ASN A 191 -13.59 8.64 -23.57
C ASN A 191 -14.26 9.24 -22.32
N CYS A 192 -14.00 10.53 -22.09
CA CYS A 192 -14.70 11.35 -21.10
C CYS A 192 -14.93 12.78 -21.62
N ALA A 193 -15.82 13.54 -20.99
CA ALA A 193 -16.07 14.95 -21.33
C ALA A 193 -16.43 15.79 -20.10
N CYS A 194 -15.59 16.78 -19.82
CA CYS A 194 -15.69 17.76 -18.74
C CYS A 194 -14.91 19.03 -19.13
N ASP A 195 -15.63 20.06 -19.56
CA ASP A 195 -15.06 21.33 -20.02
C ASP A 195 -14.26 21.99 -18.90
N GLU A 196 -14.77 21.96 -17.66
CA GLU A 196 -14.10 22.56 -16.49
C GLU A 196 -12.70 21.98 -16.25
N LEU A 197 -12.52 20.67 -16.43
CA LEU A 197 -11.21 20.02 -16.29
C LEU A 197 -10.29 20.38 -17.47
N THR A 198 -10.86 20.41 -18.66
CA THR A 198 -10.14 20.77 -19.89
C THR A 198 -9.59 22.19 -19.80
N ASP A 199 -10.42 23.15 -19.37
CA ASP A 199 -10.02 24.54 -19.17
C ASP A 199 -8.93 24.67 -18.11
N TYR A 200 -9.07 23.96 -16.97
CA TYR A 200 -8.03 23.92 -15.94
C TYR A 200 -6.69 23.46 -16.51
N PHE A 201 -6.67 22.37 -17.28
CA PHE A 201 -5.44 21.85 -17.90
C PHE A 201 -4.82 22.85 -18.89
N PHE A 202 -5.63 23.58 -19.66
CA PHE A 202 -5.14 24.59 -20.60
C PHE A 202 -4.60 25.85 -19.92
N MET A 203 -5.09 26.20 -18.73
CA MET A 203 -4.58 27.32 -17.94
C MET A 203 -3.20 27.04 -17.32
N LEU A 204 -2.77 25.79 -17.23
CA LEU A 204 -1.43 25.44 -16.76
C LEU A 204 -0.39 25.89 -17.80
N THR A 205 0.55 26.74 -17.38
CA THR A 205 1.47 27.44 -18.30
C THR A 205 2.66 26.60 -18.77
N GLY A 206 3.01 25.53 -18.07
CA GLY A 206 4.20 24.72 -18.38
C GLY A 206 3.93 23.23 -18.59
N ASP A 207 4.82 22.60 -19.38
CA ASP A 207 4.74 21.16 -19.69
C ASP A 207 4.92 20.28 -18.46
N LYS A 208 5.70 20.74 -17.47
CA LYS A 208 5.93 20.01 -16.24
C LYS A 208 4.66 19.94 -15.40
N GLU A 209 4.02 21.07 -15.18
CA GLU A 209 2.77 21.21 -14.42
C GLU A 209 1.68 20.36 -15.05
N ARG A 210 1.53 20.42 -16.38
CA ARG A 210 0.55 19.59 -17.08
C ARG A 210 0.87 18.09 -17.00
N ARG A 211 2.14 17.67 -17.02
CA ARG A 211 2.54 16.27 -16.78
C ARG A 211 2.27 15.83 -15.34
N GLU A 212 2.46 16.72 -14.38
CA GLU A 212 2.15 16.47 -12.96
C GLU A 212 0.65 16.35 -12.69
N GLU A 213 -0.22 16.83 -13.58
CA GLU A 213 -1.67 16.66 -13.47
C GLU A 213 -2.20 15.48 -14.31
N GLN A 214 -1.40 14.88 -15.20
CA GLN A 214 -1.84 13.76 -16.05
C GLN A 214 -2.35 12.55 -15.26
N ILE A 215 -3.62 12.18 -15.47
CA ILE A 215 -4.28 11.14 -14.67
C ILE A 215 -3.86 9.73 -15.10
N TRP A 216 -3.79 9.47 -16.40
CA TRP A 216 -3.64 8.12 -16.96
C TRP A 216 -2.20 7.67 -17.16
N LEU A 217 -1.24 8.58 -17.07
CA LEU A 217 0.18 8.31 -17.33
C LEU A 217 0.75 7.14 -16.49
N PRO A 218 0.42 6.98 -15.20
CA PRO A 218 0.90 5.84 -14.42
C PRO A 218 0.24 4.51 -14.79
N SER A 219 -0.98 4.54 -15.33
CA SER A 219 -1.81 3.34 -15.55
C SER A 219 -1.68 2.77 -16.96
N LEU A 220 -1.21 3.55 -17.93
CA LEU A 220 -1.00 3.11 -19.31
C LEU A 220 0.47 3.28 -19.72
N THR A 221 0.83 2.77 -20.89
CA THR A 221 2.19 2.88 -21.46
C THR A 221 2.15 3.32 -22.93
N SER A 222 3.30 3.45 -23.59
CA SER A 222 3.38 3.91 -24.99
C SER A 222 2.75 5.28 -25.25
N PHE A 223 2.80 6.18 -24.26
CA PHE A 223 2.42 7.58 -24.44
C PHE A 223 3.35 8.30 -25.44
N PRO A 224 2.85 9.31 -26.19
CA PRO A 224 3.67 10.15 -27.05
C PRO A 224 4.88 10.74 -26.32
N SER A 225 6.03 10.78 -27.00
CA SER A 225 7.29 11.29 -26.43
C SER A 225 7.30 12.81 -26.24
N SER A 226 6.54 13.54 -27.07
CA SER A 226 6.38 14.99 -27.00
C SER A 226 4.91 15.39 -26.83
N GLY A 227 4.69 16.49 -26.11
CA GLY A 227 3.36 17.00 -25.81
C GLY A 227 2.59 16.14 -24.80
N ILE A 228 1.30 16.43 -24.69
CA ILE A 228 0.37 15.78 -23.77
C ILE A 228 -0.83 15.33 -24.59
N PRO A 229 -1.27 14.07 -24.49
CA PRO A 229 -2.40 13.63 -25.28
C PRO A 229 -3.67 14.32 -24.82
N MET A 230 -4.26 15.15 -25.69
CA MET A 230 -5.53 15.82 -25.38
C MET A 230 -6.68 14.84 -25.11
N THR A 231 -6.60 13.61 -25.62
CA THR A 231 -7.62 12.56 -25.39
C THR A 231 -7.54 11.92 -24.01
N SER A 232 -6.44 12.07 -23.27
CA SER A 232 -6.39 11.67 -21.86
C SER A 232 -6.95 12.74 -20.92
N ILE A 233 -7.22 13.93 -21.45
CA ILE A 233 -7.95 15.01 -20.78
C ILE A 233 -9.42 14.81 -21.16
N CYS A 234 -10.34 15.00 -20.21
CA CYS A 234 -11.77 14.85 -20.47
C CYS A 234 -12.32 16.00 -21.32
N SER A 235 -11.88 16.10 -22.57
CA SER A 235 -12.26 17.15 -23.51
C SER A 235 -13.55 16.78 -24.26
N PRO A 236 -14.53 17.72 -24.35
CA PRO A 236 -15.66 17.58 -25.27
C PRO A 236 -15.20 17.63 -26.74
N ASP A 237 -14.21 18.48 -27.03
CA ASP A 237 -13.59 18.67 -28.34
C ASP A 237 -12.52 17.59 -28.51
N ARG A 238 -12.89 16.53 -29.23
CA ARG A 238 -12.04 15.37 -29.43
C ARG A 238 -11.34 15.45 -30.79
N PRO A 239 -10.02 15.25 -30.87
CA PRO A 239 -9.30 15.23 -32.15
C PRO A 239 -9.86 14.15 -33.10
N PRO A 240 -9.53 14.21 -34.41
CA PRO A 240 -10.09 13.30 -35.43
C PRO A 240 -9.86 11.80 -35.18
N ALA A 241 -8.86 11.44 -34.37
CA ALA A 241 -8.55 10.07 -33.95
C ALA A 241 -9.48 9.59 -32.81
N ARG A 242 -10.80 9.74 -32.96
CA ARG A 242 -11.81 9.41 -31.95
C ARG A 242 -12.12 7.91 -31.92
N SER A 243 -12.60 7.41 -30.76
CA SER A 243 -13.48 6.26 -30.72
C SER A 243 -14.65 6.45 -31.71
N ALA A 244 -15.07 5.38 -32.37
CA ALA A 244 -16.28 5.45 -33.20
C ALA A 244 -17.52 5.73 -32.34
N TRP A 245 -17.50 5.43 -31.03
CA TRP A 245 -18.63 5.67 -30.14
C TRP A 245 -18.61 7.07 -29.51
N ASP A 246 -19.59 7.88 -29.90
CA ASP A 246 -19.94 9.10 -29.17
C ASP A 246 -20.87 8.77 -27.99
N PHE A 247 -20.30 8.39 -26.84
CA PHE A 247 -21.12 8.08 -25.64
C PHE A 247 -21.88 9.31 -25.10
N VAL A 248 -21.50 10.53 -25.50
CA VAL A 248 -22.22 11.73 -25.05
C VAL A 248 -23.53 11.89 -25.81
N ARG A 249 -23.52 11.60 -27.12
CA ARG A 249 -24.71 11.66 -27.99
C ARG A 249 -25.55 10.38 -27.95
N ASN A 250 -24.88 9.22 -27.95
CA ASN A 250 -25.50 7.90 -28.03
C ASN A 250 -25.10 7.04 -26.81
N PRO A 251 -25.47 7.42 -25.58
CA PRO A 251 -24.92 6.84 -24.36
C PRO A 251 -25.27 5.36 -24.09
N THR A 252 -26.28 4.82 -24.76
CA THR A 252 -26.79 3.47 -24.49
C THR A 252 -26.46 2.47 -25.59
N THR A 253 -26.09 2.94 -26.78
CA THR A 253 -25.99 2.10 -27.97
C THR A 253 -24.74 2.45 -28.76
N ALA A 254 -23.85 1.47 -28.90
CA ALA A 254 -22.67 1.57 -29.75
C ALA A 254 -23.05 1.61 -31.25
N PRO A 255 -22.32 2.38 -32.09
CA PRO A 255 -22.71 2.61 -33.48
C PRO A 255 -22.33 1.49 -34.46
N ASP A 256 -21.50 0.52 -34.09
CA ASP A 256 -20.85 -0.42 -35.03
C ASP A 256 -21.00 -1.89 -34.61
N GLY A 257 -22.00 -2.22 -33.79
CA GLY A 257 -22.33 -3.61 -33.42
C GLY A 257 -21.35 -4.30 -32.47
N ASN A 258 -20.24 -3.66 -32.10
CA ASN A 258 -19.31 -4.17 -31.10
C ASN A 258 -19.98 -4.30 -29.72
N GLU A 259 -19.56 -5.31 -28.95
CA GLU A 259 -20.09 -5.57 -27.62
C GLU A 259 -19.85 -4.38 -26.69
N THR A 260 -20.90 -4.01 -25.96
CA THR A 260 -20.86 -2.95 -24.95
C THR A 260 -21.08 -3.58 -23.57
N VAL A 261 -20.11 -3.39 -22.68
CA VAL A 261 -20.18 -3.83 -21.28
C VAL A 261 -20.45 -2.61 -20.42
N VAL A 262 -21.47 -2.69 -19.55
CA VAL A 262 -21.93 -1.56 -18.74
C VAL A 262 -21.74 -1.86 -17.26
N PHE A 263 -21.14 -0.91 -16.54
CA PHE A 263 -20.97 -0.96 -15.09
C PHE A 263 -21.75 0.17 -14.42
N GLU A 264 -22.75 -0.20 -13.62
CA GLU A 264 -23.56 0.75 -12.82
C GLU A 264 -23.07 0.82 -11.36
N ASN A 265 -22.44 -0.25 -10.88
CA ASN A 265 -21.83 -0.30 -9.55
C ASN A 265 -20.46 0.40 -9.52
N PRO A 266 -19.98 0.84 -8.34
CA PRO A 266 -18.64 1.41 -8.21
C PRO A 266 -17.55 0.44 -8.66
N VAL A 267 -16.56 0.93 -9.40
CA VAL A 267 -15.45 0.13 -9.93
C VAL A 267 -14.09 0.69 -9.48
N VAL A 268 -13.17 -0.17 -9.04
CA VAL A 268 -11.76 0.16 -8.86
C VAL A 268 -10.94 -0.39 -10.03
N LEU A 269 -10.21 0.48 -10.73
CA LEU A 269 -9.28 0.12 -11.80
C LEU A 269 -7.85 0.07 -11.25
N ILE A 270 -7.21 -1.10 -11.31
CA ILE A 270 -5.83 -1.32 -10.86
C ILE A 270 -4.98 -1.68 -12.09
N ALA A 271 -3.90 -0.95 -12.35
CA ALA A 271 -3.01 -1.20 -13.50
C ALA A 271 -1.62 -1.66 -13.01
N ARG A 272 -1.42 -2.97 -12.92
CA ARG A 272 -0.26 -3.62 -12.34
C ARG A 272 0.91 -3.52 -13.32
N ARG A 273 2.02 -2.89 -12.93
CA ARG A 273 3.22 -2.84 -13.79
C ARG A 273 4.17 -3.98 -13.43
N ASP A 274 4.39 -4.18 -12.13
CA ASP A 274 5.20 -5.27 -11.58
C ASP A 274 4.25 -6.22 -10.83
N ASP A 275 3.36 -6.86 -11.60
CA ASP A 275 2.27 -7.75 -11.21
C ASP A 275 2.73 -9.00 -10.44
N HIS A 276 4.03 -9.32 -10.47
CA HIS A 276 4.61 -10.50 -9.79
C HIS A 276 5.44 -10.15 -8.56
N ASN A 277 5.61 -8.86 -8.30
CA ASN A 277 6.32 -8.39 -7.13
C ASN A 277 5.31 -8.12 -6.01
N PRO A 278 5.21 -9.01 -5.01
CA PRO A 278 4.20 -8.87 -3.95
C PRO A 278 4.31 -7.56 -3.18
N PHE A 279 5.49 -6.92 -3.13
CA PHE A 279 5.62 -5.62 -2.48
C PHE A 279 4.79 -4.53 -3.18
N PHE A 280 4.81 -4.50 -4.51
CA PHE A 280 4.08 -3.52 -5.30
C PHE A 280 2.58 -3.84 -5.37
N GLN A 281 2.22 -5.12 -5.43
CA GLN A 281 0.82 -5.52 -5.40
C GLN A 281 0.16 -5.24 -4.04
N ILE A 282 0.87 -5.45 -2.92
CA ILE A 282 0.36 -5.05 -1.60
C ILE A 282 0.28 -3.52 -1.46
N SER A 283 1.22 -2.78 -2.08
CA SER A 283 1.12 -1.32 -2.18
C SER A 283 -0.17 -0.89 -2.88
N TYR A 284 -0.55 -1.55 -3.99
CA TYR A 284 -1.85 -1.31 -4.65
C TYR A 284 -3.04 -1.61 -3.73
N ALA A 285 -3.02 -2.74 -3.03
CA ALA A 285 -4.07 -3.11 -2.09
C ALA A 285 -4.24 -2.06 -0.98
N LEU A 286 -3.13 -1.63 -0.35
CA LEU A 286 -3.14 -0.59 0.69
C LEU A 286 -3.64 0.75 0.14
N ASN A 287 -3.08 1.20 -0.98
CA ASN A 287 -3.42 2.49 -1.59
C ASN A 287 -4.91 2.54 -1.98
N SER A 288 -5.43 1.46 -2.58
CA SER A 288 -6.83 1.35 -2.94
C SER A 288 -7.72 1.31 -1.70
N TRP A 289 -7.33 0.54 -0.68
CA TRP A 289 -8.06 0.47 0.58
C TRP A 289 -8.15 1.84 1.26
N ILE A 290 -7.06 2.62 1.31
CA ILE A 290 -7.06 4.00 1.82
C ILE A 290 -8.07 4.85 1.05
N MET A 291 -8.07 4.78 -0.28
CA MET A 291 -9.01 5.54 -1.11
C MET A 291 -10.45 5.14 -0.83
N LEU A 292 -10.77 3.86 -0.71
CA LEU A 292 -12.13 3.40 -0.40
C LEU A 292 -12.59 3.88 0.98
N GLN A 293 -11.71 3.89 1.98
CA GLN A 293 -12.04 4.48 3.29
C GLN A 293 -12.29 5.99 3.18
N ALA A 294 -11.43 6.72 2.46
CA ALA A 294 -11.57 8.17 2.29
C ALA A 294 -12.86 8.54 1.54
N LEU A 295 -13.21 7.79 0.51
CA LEU A 295 -14.42 7.98 -0.30
C LEU A 295 -15.68 7.45 0.38
N GLY A 296 -15.55 6.66 1.45
CA GLY A 296 -16.68 6.04 2.15
C GLY A 296 -17.40 4.97 1.31
N TRP A 297 -16.72 4.32 0.37
CA TRP A 297 -17.31 3.34 -0.52
C TRP A 297 -17.69 2.04 0.20
N ASP A 298 -18.83 1.48 -0.17
CA ASP A 298 -19.30 0.17 0.28
C ASP A 298 -18.65 -0.93 -0.56
N VAL A 299 -17.64 -1.59 0.02
CA VAL A 299 -16.89 -2.67 -0.65
C VAL A 299 -17.79 -3.84 -1.07
N THR A 300 -18.94 -4.04 -0.43
CA THR A 300 -19.87 -5.14 -0.77
C THR A 300 -20.60 -4.95 -2.09
N LYS A 301 -20.51 -3.74 -2.67
CA LYS A 301 -21.07 -3.35 -3.96
C LYS A 301 -20.00 -2.93 -4.96
N THR A 302 -18.74 -2.95 -4.54
CA THR A 302 -17.63 -2.47 -5.34
C THR A 302 -17.09 -3.62 -6.18
N GLN A 303 -16.79 -3.34 -7.45
CA GLN A 303 -16.15 -4.28 -8.36
C GLN A 303 -14.71 -3.84 -8.61
N VAL A 304 -13.84 -4.78 -8.95
CA VAL A 304 -12.42 -4.49 -9.24
C VAL A 304 -12.10 -5.02 -10.63
N ILE A 305 -11.44 -4.17 -11.42
CA ILE A 305 -10.89 -4.55 -12.72
C ILE A 305 -9.38 -4.38 -12.67
N HIS A 306 -8.64 -5.45 -12.97
CA HIS A 306 -7.23 -5.36 -13.30
C HIS A 306 -7.11 -4.83 -14.72
N LEU A 307 -6.83 -3.53 -14.84
CA LEU A 307 -6.68 -2.77 -16.09
C LEU A 307 -5.30 -3.00 -16.72
N ASP A 308 -4.99 -4.27 -16.95
CA ASP A 308 -3.76 -4.75 -17.55
C ASP A 308 -3.98 -6.18 -18.09
N GLY A 309 -2.95 -6.74 -18.70
CA GLY A 309 -2.87 -8.17 -19.07
C GLY A 309 -1.89 -8.94 -18.20
N GLY A 310 -1.83 -8.64 -16.90
CA GLY A 310 -0.88 -9.23 -15.97
C GLY A 310 -1.18 -10.69 -15.66
N TYR A 311 -0.16 -11.46 -15.30
CA TYR A 311 -0.32 -12.87 -14.91
C TYR A 311 -0.96 -12.98 -13.53
N PRO A 312 -1.71 -14.06 -13.23
CA PRO A 312 -2.27 -14.28 -11.90
C PRO A 312 -1.22 -14.28 -10.79
N SER A 313 -1.57 -13.66 -9.67
CA SER A 313 -0.71 -13.52 -8.48
C SER A 313 -1.46 -13.94 -7.22
N PRO A 314 -0.80 -14.57 -6.22
CA PRO A 314 -1.44 -14.84 -4.93
C PRO A 314 -1.99 -13.59 -4.25
N ILE A 315 -1.46 -12.39 -4.57
CA ILE A 315 -1.94 -11.12 -4.02
C ILE A 315 -3.31 -10.71 -4.57
N ASP A 316 -3.76 -11.30 -5.68
CA ASP A 316 -5.09 -11.06 -6.23
C ASP A 316 -6.19 -11.47 -5.21
N ALA A 317 -5.94 -12.49 -4.39
CA ALA A 317 -6.82 -12.86 -3.28
C ALA A 317 -7.01 -11.71 -2.27
N LEU A 318 -5.98 -10.87 -2.05
CA LEU A 318 -6.08 -9.71 -1.18
C LEU A 318 -6.90 -8.59 -1.82
N HIS A 319 -6.70 -8.32 -3.11
CA HIS A 319 -7.52 -7.37 -3.86
C HIS A 319 -8.99 -7.77 -3.81
N GLN A 320 -9.28 -9.05 -4.08
CA GLN A 320 -10.61 -9.64 -4.01
C GLN A 320 -11.24 -9.42 -2.63
N ALA A 321 -10.57 -9.86 -1.57
CA ALA A 321 -11.15 -9.88 -0.23
C ALA A 321 -11.28 -8.49 0.41
N LEU A 322 -10.39 -7.54 0.10
CA LEU A 322 -10.42 -6.18 0.65
C LEU A 322 -11.30 -5.21 -0.14
N LEU A 323 -11.35 -5.34 -1.47
CA LEU A 323 -11.89 -4.29 -2.35
C LEU A 323 -13.20 -4.69 -3.02
N ALA A 324 -13.44 -5.99 -3.23
CA ALA A 324 -14.64 -6.50 -3.91
C ALA A 324 -15.11 -7.86 -3.36
N PRO A 325 -15.34 -8.04 -2.04
CA PRO A 325 -15.57 -9.37 -1.44
C PRO A 325 -16.75 -10.18 -2.01
N ASN A 326 -17.69 -9.55 -2.72
CA ASN A 326 -18.88 -10.20 -3.27
C ASN A 326 -18.85 -10.41 -4.79
N ASP A 327 -17.86 -9.85 -5.49
CA ASP A 327 -17.78 -9.84 -6.95
C ASP A 327 -16.41 -10.33 -7.39
N GLU A 328 -16.34 -11.29 -8.32
CA GLU A 328 -15.06 -11.78 -8.84
C GLU A 328 -14.24 -10.64 -9.49
N LEU A 329 -12.92 -10.70 -9.33
CA LEU A 329 -12.01 -9.82 -10.05
C LEU A 329 -12.18 -9.96 -11.56
N ILE A 330 -12.30 -8.84 -12.25
CA ILE A 330 -12.46 -8.81 -13.70
C ILE A 330 -11.10 -8.53 -14.34
N GLU A 331 -10.64 -9.46 -15.17
CA GLU A 331 -9.45 -9.24 -15.99
C GLU A 331 -9.79 -8.38 -17.20
N ALA A 332 -9.16 -7.21 -17.35
CA ALA A 332 -9.46 -6.34 -18.50
C ALA A 332 -9.01 -6.94 -19.84
N SER A 333 -8.14 -7.96 -19.83
CA SER A 333 -7.81 -8.78 -21.00
C SER A 333 -9.06 -9.38 -21.65
N THR A 334 -10.07 -9.75 -20.86
CA THR A 334 -11.36 -10.29 -21.34
C THR A 334 -12.28 -9.21 -21.94
N LEU A 335 -11.94 -7.94 -21.72
CA LEU A 335 -12.67 -6.77 -22.23
C LEU A 335 -12.00 -6.18 -23.49
N ILE A 336 -10.84 -6.68 -23.90
CA ILE A 336 -10.21 -6.33 -25.17
C ILE A 336 -11.18 -6.70 -26.32
N GLY A 337 -11.34 -5.80 -27.29
CA GLY A 337 -12.34 -5.96 -28.34
C GLY A 337 -13.75 -5.49 -27.95
N LYS A 338 -13.93 -4.89 -26.77
CA LYS A 338 -15.23 -4.38 -26.29
C LYS A 338 -15.18 -2.88 -26.01
N ARG A 339 -16.36 -2.29 -25.83
CA ARG A 339 -16.49 -0.95 -25.25
C ARG A 339 -17.05 -1.04 -23.85
N VAL A 340 -16.39 -0.41 -22.91
CA VAL A 340 -16.74 -0.46 -21.50
C VAL A 340 -17.29 0.90 -21.08
N HIS A 341 -18.52 0.94 -20.58
CA HIS A 341 -19.18 2.15 -20.12
C HIS A 341 -19.45 2.08 -18.62
N PHE A 342 -18.68 2.85 -17.86
CA PHE A 342 -18.88 3.03 -16.44
C PHE A 342 -19.85 4.18 -16.19
N ARG A 343 -21.10 3.84 -15.93
CA ARG A 343 -22.15 4.80 -15.58
C ARG A 343 -22.09 5.18 -14.09
N GLY A 344 -21.67 4.24 -13.26
CA GLY A 344 -21.35 4.46 -11.85
C GLY A 344 -20.02 5.17 -11.64
N ASP A 345 -19.60 5.22 -10.37
CA ASP A 345 -18.32 5.80 -9.98
C ASP A 345 -17.15 4.85 -10.28
N VAL A 346 -16.02 5.40 -10.70
CA VAL A 346 -14.80 4.65 -11.03
C VAL A 346 -13.64 5.28 -10.30
N LEU A 347 -12.87 4.48 -9.57
CA LEU A 347 -11.62 4.88 -8.93
C LEU A 347 -10.45 4.36 -9.78
N LEU A 348 -9.57 5.26 -10.22
CA LEU A 348 -8.26 4.86 -10.72
C LEU A 348 -7.31 4.72 -9.53
N ALA A 349 -6.93 3.49 -9.18
CA ALA A 349 -6.15 3.20 -7.99
C ALA A 349 -4.80 3.97 -7.99
N PRO A 350 -4.34 4.48 -6.82
CA PRO A 350 -3.03 5.11 -6.74
C PRO A 350 -1.94 4.11 -7.13
N TYR A 351 -1.03 4.55 -7.99
CA TYR A 351 -0.01 3.72 -8.63
C TYR A 351 0.88 2.97 -7.62
N GLU A 352 1.24 1.71 -7.91
CA GLU A 352 2.00 0.82 -7.00
C GLU A 352 3.32 1.42 -6.51
N LEU A 353 3.97 2.29 -7.30
CA LEU A 353 5.23 2.95 -6.94
C LEU A 353 5.04 4.24 -6.13
N THR A 354 3.83 4.48 -5.64
CA THR A 354 3.44 5.66 -4.86
C THR A 354 2.75 5.24 -3.56
N GLY A 355 2.35 6.22 -2.75
CA GLY A 355 1.65 5.98 -1.48
C GLY A 355 2.55 5.60 -0.28
N PRO A 356 1.93 5.34 0.89
CA PRO A 356 2.63 5.24 2.16
C PRO A 356 3.53 4.03 2.33
N MET A 357 3.54 3.04 1.43
CA MET A 357 4.56 1.98 1.44
C MET A 357 5.81 2.39 0.68
N MET A 358 5.71 3.38 -0.21
CA MET A 358 6.73 3.72 -1.20
C MET A 358 7.56 4.95 -0.85
N GLN A 359 7.14 5.74 0.15
CA GLN A 359 7.93 6.86 0.64
C GLN A 359 9.09 6.36 1.54
N HIS A 360 10.18 7.12 1.64
CA HIS A 360 11.35 6.89 2.50
C HIS A 360 11.90 5.45 2.51
N LEU A 361 12.10 4.84 1.33
CA LEU A 361 12.76 3.52 1.24
C LEU A 361 14.27 3.55 1.54
N ASN A 362 14.80 4.70 1.95
CA ASN A 362 16.16 4.94 2.39
C ASN A 362 16.26 4.87 3.94
N ASP A 363 17.42 5.24 4.49
CA ASP A 363 17.65 5.19 5.94
C ASP A 363 16.91 6.33 6.69
N ASP A 364 16.50 7.38 5.98
CA ASP A 364 15.95 8.61 6.53
C ASP A 364 14.43 8.55 6.78
N GLU A 365 13.90 7.45 7.30
CA GLU A 365 12.49 7.34 7.68
C GLU A 365 12.25 8.06 9.03
N PRO A 366 11.41 9.12 9.07
CA PRO A 366 11.13 9.81 10.32
C PRO A 366 9.96 9.20 11.12
N CYS A 367 9.18 8.30 10.53
CA CYS A 367 7.98 7.73 11.15
C CYS A 367 8.23 6.31 11.64
N PHE A 368 7.97 6.07 12.91
CA PHE A 368 8.34 4.81 13.59
C PHE A 368 7.14 4.00 14.08
N ASP A 369 5.93 4.52 13.89
CA ASP A 369 4.68 3.88 14.32
C ASP A 369 3.54 4.31 13.40
N SER A 370 2.60 3.40 13.14
CA SER A 370 1.43 3.69 12.31
C SER A 370 0.23 2.81 12.63
N GLU A 371 -0.86 3.44 13.05
CA GLU A 371 -2.15 2.81 13.22
C GLU A 371 -2.77 2.37 11.89
N LEU A 372 -2.53 3.13 10.82
CA LEU A 372 -2.97 2.80 9.47
C LEU A 372 -2.48 1.41 9.05
N PHE A 373 -1.19 1.13 9.21
CA PHE A 373 -0.60 -0.15 8.83
C PHE A 373 -1.05 -1.29 9.74
N LYS A 374 -1.17 -1.05 11.05
CA LYS A 374 -1.71 -2.05 11.99
C LYS A 374 -3.15 -2.42 11.67
N THR A 375 -3.97 -1.42 11.32
CA THR A 375 -5.35 -1.63 10.89
C THR A 375 -5.42 -2.39 9.58
N PHE A 376 -4.65 -1.96 8.57
CA PHE A 376 -4.59 -2.64 7.28
C PHE A 376 -4.15 -4.10 7.43
N ARG A 377 -3.13 -4.37 8.28
CA ARG A 377 -2.70 -5.72 8.66
C ARG A 377 -3.86 -6.54 9.23
N ALA A 378 -4.53 -6.03 10.27
CA ALA A 378 -5.60 -6.75 10.96
C ALA A 378 -6.78 -7.05 10.01
N GLN A 379 -7.16 -6.07 9.18
CA GLN A 379 -8.20 -6.27 8.18
C GLN A 379 -7.79 -7.29 7.12
N SER A 380 -6.55 -7.24 6.63
CA SER A 380 -6.02 -8.19 5.65
C SER A 380 -6.09 -9.64 6.15
N LEU A 381 -5.61 -9.86 7.39
CA LEU A 381 -5.66 -11.16 8.06
C LEU A 381 -7.10 -11.66 8.18
N LEU A 382 -7.99 -10.81 8.70
CA LEU A 382 -9.40 -11.15 8.90
C LEU A 382 -10.07 -11.54 7.57
N THR A 383 -9.83 -10.78 6.50
CA THR A 383 -10.43 -11.04 5.18
C THR A 383 -9.93 -12.33 4.52
N LEU A 384 -8.75 -12.82 4.91
CA LEU A 384 -8.23 -14.12 4.44
C LEU A 384 -8.44 -15.26 5.44
N GLY A 385 -9.33 -15.08 6.41
CA GLY A 385 -9.77 -16.13 7.33
C GLY A 385 -8.88 -16.32 8.56
N ILE A 386 -7.92 -15.43 8.80
CA ILE A 386 -7.08 -15.45 10.00
C ILE A 386 -7.68 -14.48 11.01
N THR A 387 -8.60 -14.99 11.83
CA THR A 387 -9.29 -14.16 12.82
C THR A 387 -8.38 -13.78 13.99
N PRO A 388 -8.71 -12.71 14.74
CA PRO A 388 -8.06 -12.38 16.01
C PRO A 388 -7.89 -13.58 16.96
N GLU A 389 -8.90 -14.44 17.03
CA GLU A 389 -8.90 -15.64 17.87
C GLU A 389 -7.89 -16.69 17.37
N ILE A 390 -7.84 -16.92 16.06
CA ILE A 390 -6.85 -17.81 15.41
C ILE A 390 -5.43 -17.27 15.62
N GLU A 391 -5.22 -15.96 15.39
CA GLU A 391 -3.92 -15.32 15.61
C GLU A 391 -3.47 -15.46 17.07
N ARG A 392 -4.39 -15.25 18.02
CA ARG A 392 -4.12 -15.42 19.46
C ARG A 392 -3.81 -16.87 19.79
N GLU A 393 -4.55 -17.82 19.25
CA GLU A 393 -4.35 -19.25 19.47
C GLU A 393 -2.96 -19.67 19.02
N ILE A 394 -2.63 -19.43 17.75
CA ILE A 394 -1.38 -19.88 17.13
C ILE A 394 -0.17 -19.10 17.69
N GLY A 395 -0.34 -17.79 17.88
CA GLY A 395 0.76 -16.91 18.23
C GLY A 395 1.02 -16.81 19.73
N VAL A 396 -0.01 -16.87 20.58
CA VAL A 396 0.10 -16.37 21.96
C VAL A 396 -0.23 -17.41 23.01
N THR A 397 -1.28 -18.20 22.81
CA THR A 397 -1.82 -19.06 23.88
C THR A 397 -1.50 -20.54 23.73
N ALA A 398 -1.01 -20.98 22.57
CA ALA A 398 -0.58 -22.36 22.39
C ALA A 398 0.74 -22.66 23.12
N ILE A 399 0.78 -23.80 23.80
CA ILE A 399 2.04 -24.41 24.23
C ILE A 399 2.65 -25.11 23.02
N ARG A 400 3.78 -24.61 22.53
CA ARG A 400 4.39 -25.06 21.26
C ARG A 400 5.91 -24.87 21.28
N PRO A 401 6.68 -25.45 20.34
CA PRO A 401 8.06 -25.04 20.13
C PRO A 401 8.14 -23.60 19.56
N MET A 402 9.30 -22.96 19.73
CA MET A 402 9.62 -21.71 19.03
C MET A 402 9.74 -22.00 17.54
N ILE A 403 9.17 -21.16 16.68
CA ILE A 403 9.21 -21.35 15.22
C ILE A 403 10.14 -20.31 14.59
N VAL A 404 11.22 -20.78 13.97
CA VAL A 404 12.14 -19.98 13.16
C VAL A 404 11.92 -20.33 11.69
N THR A 405 11.43 -19.35 10.94
CA THR A 405 11.10 -19.51 9.51
C THR A 405 12.11 -18.80 8.63
N VAL A 406 12.76 -19.53 7.74
CA VAL A 406 13.53 -18.95 6.63
C VAL A 406 12.60 -18.82 5.42
N ILE A 407 12.37 -17.59 4.95
CA ILE A 407 11.72 -17.39 3.64
C ILE A 407 12.79 -17.58 2.58
N THR A 408 12.86 -18.81 2.06
CA THR A 408 13.86 -19.24 1.07
C THR A 408 13.58 -18.63 -0.30
N ARG A 409 14.65 -18.37 -1.06
CA ARG A 409 14.59 -17.93 -2.45
C ARG A 409 15.29 -18.96 -3.33
N ARG A 410 14.52 -19.89 -3.89
CA ARG A 410 15.01 -20.92 -4.83
C ARG A 410 14.42 -20.69 -6.22
N PRO A 411 15.14 -21.05 -7.30
CA PRO A 411 14.57 -21.05 -8.65
C PRO A 411 13.24 -21.81 -8.70
N TYR A 412 12.22 -21.23 -9.33
CA TYR A 412 10.89 -21.83 -9.43
C TYR A 412 10.29 -21.53 -10.80
N GLY A 413 9.43 -22.42 -11.32
CA GLY A 413 8.69 -22.17 -12.57
C GLY A 413 9.58 -21.79 -13.77
N GLY A 414 10.83 -22.25 -13.81
CA GLY A 414 11.83 -21.88 -14.84
C GLY A 414 12.51 -20.52 -14.64
N ARG A 415 12.18 -19.78 -13.58
CA ARG A 415 12.75 -18.48 -13.26
C ARG A 415 14.08 -18.62 -12.52
N VAL A 416 15.11 -17.95 -13.03
CA VAL A 416 16.38 -17.76 -12.32
C VAL A 416 16.26 -16.57 -11.37
N LEU A 417 16.61 -16.77 -10.10
CA LEU A 417 16.52 -15.74 -9.08
C LEU A 417 17.88 -15.12 -8.76
N GLN A 418 17.83 -13.84 -8.39
CA GLN A 418 18.92 -13.10 -7.76
C GLN A 418 18.67 -12.97 -6.26
N ARG A 419 19.72 -12.60 -5.51
CA ARG A 419 19.67 -12.45 -4.04
C ARG A 419 19.28 -13.76 -3.35
N VAL A 420 19.97 -14.84 -3.71
CA VAL A 420 19.79 -16.18 -3.12
C VAL A 420 20.82 -16.38 -2.01
N TRP A 421 20.44 -17.00 -0.89
CA TRP A 421 21.38 -17.49 0.11
C TRP A 421 21.87 -18.87 -0.35
N VAL A 422 23.04 -18.93 -0.99
CA VAL A 422 23.44 -20.10 -1.78
C VAL A 422 23.82 -21.32 -0.94
N ASN A 423 24.25 -21.11 0.30
CA ASN A 423 24.58 -22.17 1.25
C ASN A 423 23.58 -22.21 2.43
N GLU A 424 22.32 -21.83 2.18
CA GLU A 424 21.23 -21.90 3.16
C GLU A 424 21.14 -23.29 3.80
N ASP A 425 21.06 -24.36 2.99
CA ASP A 425 20.90 -25.73 3.49
C ASP A 425 22.05 -26.14 4.44
N GLU A 426 23.30 -25.83 4.08
CA GLU A 426 24.47 -26.12 4.91
C GLU A 426 24.40 -25.41 6.27
N VAL A 427 24.04 -24.13 6.28
CA VAL A 427 23.96 -23.35 7.53
C VAL A 427 22.78 -23.83 8.37
N MET A 428 21.62 -24.06 7.76
CA MET A 428 20.42 -24.50 8.47
C MET A 428 20.58 -25.90 9.08
N ASP A 429 21.28 -26.82 8.40
CA ASP A 429 21.57 -28.14 8.96
C ASP A 429 22.46 -28.06 10.20
N LYS A 430 23.48 -27.20 10.19
CA LYS A 430 24.33 -26.96 11.36
C LYS A 430 23.57 -26.29 12.51
N ILE A 431 22.72 -25.31 12.23
CA ILE A 431 21.86 -24.66 13.24
C ILE A 431 20.92 -25.67 13.89
N ARG A 432 20.30 -26.57 13.12
CA ARG A 432 19.42 -27.62 13.66
C ARG A 432 20.17 -28.54 14.63
N VAL A 433 21.43 -28.88 14.32
CA VAL A 433 22.28 -29.69 15.21
C VAL A 433 22.67 -28.92 16.48
N GLU A 434 23.06 -27.65 16.34
CA GLU A 434 23.47 -26.79 17.46
C GLU A 434 22.34 -26.65 18.50
N TYR A 435 21.12 -26.40 18.03
CA TYR A 435 19.96 -26.12 18.89
C TYR A 435 19.03 -27.32 19.08
N GLN A 436 19.44 -28.55 18.73
CA GLN A 436 18.60 -29.76 18.84
C GLN A 436 18.12 -30.08 20.27
N HIS A 437 18.80 -29.52 21.27
CA HIS A 437 18.49 -29.70 22.68
C HIS A 437 17.41 -28.75 23.20
N LEU A 438 17.00 -27.76 22.40
CA LEU A 438 15.95 -26.79 22.70
C LEU A 438 14.62 -27.18 22.03
N LYS A 439 13.51 -26.63 22.52
CA LYS A 439 12.18 -26.80 21.91
C LYS A 439 11.98 -25.78 20.79
N VAL A 440 12.66 -25.99 19.67
CA VAL A 440 12.64 -25.09 18.50
C VAL A 440 12.47 -25.85 17.20
N GLU A 441 11.69 -25.28 16.28
CA GLU A 441 11.51 -25.75 14.92
C GLU A 441 12.16 -24.76 13.94
N PHE A 442 13.13 -25.24 13.16
CA PHE A 442 13.76 -24.49 12.07
C PHE A 442 13.24 -24.97 10.71
N ARG A 443 12.45 -24.13 10.04
CA ARG A 443 11.84 -24.43 8.73
C ARG A 443 12.30 -23.48 7.65
N SER A 444 12.49 -23.99 6.42
CA SER A 444 12.65 -23.19 5.20
C SER A 444 11.37 -23.28 4.38
N VAL A 445 10.79 -22.15 4.00
CA VAL A 445 9.49 -22.08 3.32
C VAL A 445 9.58 -21.32 2.00
N GLU A 446 9.11 -21.96 0.93
CA GLU A 446 8.99 -21.35 -0.41
C GLU A 446 7.59 -20.74 -0.58
N PHE A 447 7.47 -19.43 -0.35
CA PHE A 447 6.17 -18.74 -0.43
C PHE A 447 5.50 -18.81 -1.80
N VAL A 448 6.25 -19.05 -2.88
CA VAL A 448 5.68 -19.23 -4.22
C VAL A 448 4.76 -20.45 -4.33
N ASN A 449 4.95 -21.45 -3.47
CA ASN A 449 4.12 -22.66 -3.43
C ASN A 449 2.91 -22.53 -2.49
N LEU A 450 2.77 -21.37 -1.84
CA LEU A 450 1.72 -21.11 -0.86
C LEU A 450 0.71 -20.11 -1.40
N THR A 451 -0.56 -20.36 -1.12
CA THR A 451 -1.61 -19.33 -1.22
C THR A 451 -1.28 -18.17 -0.29
N LEU A 452 -1.86 -17.00 -0.54
CA LEU A 452 -1.61 -15.84 0.32
C LEU A 452 -2.08 -16.07 1.77
N SER A 453 -3.20 -16.76 1.98
CA SER A 453 -3.67 -17.09 3.33
C SER A 453 -2.66 -17.98 4.07
N GLU A 454 -2.05 -18.95 3.37
CA GLU A 454 -0.97 -19.79 3.93
C GLU A 454 0.31 -19.00 4.22
N GLN A 455 0.69 -18.05 3.34
CA GLN A 455 1.84 -17.16 3.59
C GLN A 455 1.61 -16.28 4.83
N MET A 456 0.41 -15.70 4.95
CA MET A 456 0.00 -14.91 6.12
C MET A 456 -0.01 -15.75 7.39
N LYS A 457 -0.62 -16.94 7.35
CA LYS A 457 -0.65 -17.86 8.49
C LYS A 457 0.77 -18.21 8.92
N THR A 458 1.61 -18.68 8.00
CA THR A 458 3.03 -19.01 8.25
C THR A 458 3.77 -17.85 8.93
N THR A 459 3.54 -16.62 8.45
CA THR A 459 4.15 -15.42 9.01
C THR A 459 3.65 -15.13 10.43
N VAL A 460 2.35 -15.27 10.68
CA VAL A 460 1.75 -15.12 12.01
C VAL A 460 2.31 -16.16 12.98
N GLU A 461 2.49 -17.42 12.59
CA GLU A 461 3.00 -18.46 13.52
C GLU A 461 4.49 -18.27 13.88
N SER A 462 5.24 -17.55 13.05
CA SER A 462 6.70 -17.43 13.21
C SER A 462 7.07 -16.51 14.38
N ASP A 463 8.00 -16.96 15.24
CA ASP A 463 8.60 -16.14 16.30
C ASP A 463 9.83 -15.39 15.79
N MET A 464 10.54 -16.00 14.85
CA MET A 464 11.63 -15.39 14.11
C MET A 464 11.50 -15.69 12.61
N ILE A 465 11.76 -14.68 11.78
CA ILE A 465 11.78 -14.81 10.32
C ILE A 465 13.14 -14.37 9.79
N ILE A 466 13.77 -15.20 8.98
CA ILE A 466 15.04 -14.91 8.32
C ILE A 466 14.77 -14.86 6.81
N SER A 467 15.27 -13.85 6.10
CA SER A 467 15.17 -13.84 4.65
C SER A 467 16.23 -12.98 3.97
N MET A 468 16.63 -13.40 2.78
CA MET A 468 17.30 -12.52 1.82
C MET A 468 16.40 -11.35 1.43
N HIS A 469 16.97 -10.14 1.37
CA HIS A 469 16.28 -8.96 0.88
C HIS A 469 15.61 -9.21 -0.47
N GLY A 470 14.30 -9.00 -0.51
CA GLY A 470 13.54 -8.87 -1.75
C GLY A 470 12.05 -9.10 -1.53
N ALA A 471 11.30 -9.06 -2.64
CA ALA A 471 9.86 -8.87 -2.64
C ALA A 471 9.07 -9.70 -1.62
N GLY A 472 9.35 -11.01 -1.48
CA GLY A 472 8.66 -11.91 -0.55
C GLY A 472 8.73 -11.50 0.93
N LEU A 473 9.75 -10.73 1.33
CA LEU A 473 9.89 -10.23 2.70
C LEU A 473 8.80 -9.19 3.06
N VAL A 474 8.02 -8.70 2.09
CA VAL A 474 6.86 -7.83 2.40
C VAL A 474 5.87 -8.48 3.38
N ASN A 475 5.86 -9.81 3.47
CA ASN A 475 5.08 -10.56 4.44
C ASN A 475 5.32 -10.14 5.90
N VAL A 476 6.43 -9.45 6.22
CA VAL A 476 6.65 -8.84 7.56
C VAL A 476 5.50 -7.93 7.98
N LEU A 477 4.74 -7.37 7.04
CA LEU A 477 3.52 -6.63 7.30
C LEU A 477 2.49 -7.43 8.13
N TRP A 478 2.47 -8.76 8.01
CA TRP A 478 1.56 -9.65 8.73
C TRP A 478 2.20 -10.29 9.97
N SER A 479 3.47 -10.01 10.25
CA SER A 479 4.14 -10.54 11.44
C SER A 479 3.43 -10.08 12.71
N ARG A 480 3.54 -10.87 13.78
CA ARG A 480 3.07 -10.44 15.09
C ARG A 480 3.96 -9.29 15.59
N PRO A 481 3.42 -8.39 16.41
CA PRO A 481 4.25 -7.48 17.20
C PRO A 481 5.34 -8.27 17.94
N MET A 482 6.55 -7.71 17.96
CA MET A 482 7.76 -8.30 18.54
C MET A 482 8.31 -9.58 17.86
N THR A 483 7.74 -10.06 16.75
CA THR A 483 8.41 -11.09 15.93
C THR A 483 9.80 -10.58 15.52
N THR A 484 10.84 -11.40 15.71
CA THR A 484 12.21 -11.05 15.31
C THR A 484 12.39 -11.27 13.82
N ILE A 485 12.80 -10.24 13.08
CA ILE A 485 13.04 -10.30 11.64
C ILE A 485 14.52 -10.09 11.37
N VAL A 486 15.15 -11.06 10.72
CA VAL A 486 16.53 -10.98 10.25
C VAL A 486 16.53 -10.83 8.73
N GLU A 487 16.92 -9.66 8.26
CA GLU A 487 17.04 -9.36 6.84
C GLU A 487 18.49 -9.44 6.37
N ILE A 488 18.75 -10.35 5.44
CA ILE A 488 20.08 -10.53 4.83
C ILE A 488 20.20 -9.67 3.58
N PHE A 489 21.19 -8.78 3.55
CA PHE A 489 21.44 -7.85 2.45
C PHE A 489 22.71 -8.18 1.68
N PRO A 490 22.72 -8.04 0.34
CA PRO A 490 23.93 -7.69 -0.40
C PRO A 490 24.66 -6.51 0.26
N LYS A 491 26.00 -6.53 0.30
CA LYS A 491 26.78 -5.56 1.10
C LYS A 491 26.44 -4.12 0.76
N GLU A 492 26.36 -3.82 -0.53
CA GLU A 492 26.17 -2.47 -1.07
C GLU A 492 24.70 -2.11 -1.35
N ARG A 493 23.75 -2.92 -0.86
CA ARG A 493 22.32 -2.63 -1.05
C ARG A 493 21.74 -1.86 0.13
N PHE A 494 21.31 -0.63 -0.12
CA PHE A 494 20.80 0.29 0.90
C PHE A 494 19.32 0.61 0.65
N ARG A 495 18.42 -0.28 1.13
CA ARG A 495 16.97 -0.11 0.97
C ARG A 495 16.24 -0.68 2.19
N TRP A 496 15.61 0.16 2.99
CA TRP A 496 15.09 -0.17 4.32
C TRP A 496 13.55 -0.23 4.41
N GLY A 497 12.87 -0.44 3.28
CA GLY A 497 11.41 -0.52 3.26
C GLY A 497 10.83 -1.56 4.22
N TYR A 498 11.46 -2.73 4.35
CA TYR A 498 10.98 -3.78 5.27
C TYR A 498 11.26 -3.46 6.74
N ARG A 499 12.35 -2.75 7.05
CA ARG A 499 12.56 -2.16 8.38
C ARG A 499 11.42 -1.21 8.73
N ASN A 500 11.07 -0.30 7.82
CA ASN A 500 10.02 0.68 8.08
C ASN A 500 8.66 0.00 8.27
N LEU A 501 8.32 -1.01 7.44
CA LEU A 501 7.14 -1.86 7.68
C LEU A 501 7.18 -2.49 9.07
N CYS A 502 8.34 -2.99 9.50
CA CYS A 502 8.47 -3.56 10.85
C CYS A 502 8.28 -2.54 11.95
N GLN A 503 8.79 -1.33 11.79
CA GLN A 503 8.56 -0.24 12.74
C GLN A 503 7.05 0.03 12.88
N PHE A 504 6.33 0.10 11.75
CA PHE A 504 4.89 0.35 11.75
C PHE A 504 4.05 -0.74 12.41
N VAL A 505 4.36 -2.02 12.17
CA VAL A 505 3.59 -3.14 12.76
C VAL A 505 4.15 -3.62 14.10
N GLY A 506 5.32 -3.13 14.49
CA GLY A 506 5.95 -3.39 15.78
C GLY A 506 6.82 -4.65 15.85
N CYS A 507 7.28 -5.21 14.72
CA CYS A 507 8.30 -6.28 14.75
C CYS A 507 9.70 -5.77 15.11
N ASP A 508 10.55 -6.70 15.52
CA ASP A 508 11.95 -6.43 15.88
C ASP A 508 12.89 -6.76 14.74
N TRP A 509 13.31 -5.75 13.99
CA TRP A 509 14.07 -5.92 12.77
C TRP A 509 15.58 -5.76 12.97
N HIS A 510 16.34 -6.65 12.35
CA HIS A 510 17.79 -6.71 12.38
C HIS A 510 18.35 -6.94 10.97
N GLN A 511 19.40 -6.22 10.59
CA GLN A 511 20.09 -6.44 9.32
C GLN A 511 21.36 -7.28 9.48
N PHE A 512 21.55 -8.21 8.55
CA PHE A 512 22.82 -8.91 8.35
C PHE A 512 23.40 -8.55 6.98
N ARG A 513 24.66 -8.13 6.94
CA ARG A 513 25.40 -7.76 5.69
C ARG A 513 26.66 -8.58 5.46
N GLY A 514 26.99 -9.48 6.38
CA GLY A 514 28.18 -10.32 6.34
C GLY A 514 28.21 -11.31 5.17
N GLY A 515 29.20 -12.19 5.18
CA GLY A 515 29.45 -13.17 4.14
C GLY A 515 30.02 -12.58 2.85
N GLU A 516 29.95 -13.35 1.77
CA GLU A 516 30.46 -13.03 0.44
C GLU A 516 29.31 -12.75 -0.53
N ASP A 517 29.40 -11.65 -1.28
CA ASP A 517 28.48 -11.33 -2.38
C ASP A 517 28.90 -12.11 -3.63
N ILE A 518 28.00 -12.93 -4.17
CA ILE A 518 28.23 -13.78 -5.34
C ILE A 518 27.46 -13.25 -6.55
N GLY A 519 28.13 -13.23 -7.70
CA GLY A 519 27.56 -12.87 -9.00
C GLY A 519 28.45 -11.90 -9.76
N GLU A 520 28.51 -12.04 -11.08
CA GLU A 520 29.40 -11.24 -11.95
C GLU A 520 28.88 -9.81 -12.17
N ASP A 521 27.55 -9.63 -12.25
CA ASP A 521 26.93 -8.33 -12.47
C ASP A 521 27.27 -7.37 -11.31
N PRO A 522 27.93 -6.23 -11.55
CA PRO A 522 28.35 -5.30 -10.50
C PRO A 522 27.19 -4.67 -9.73
N ALA A 523 25.96 -4.72 -10.25
CA ALA A 523 24.81 -4.14 -9.58
C ALA A 523 24.57 -4.78 -8.19
N PRO A 524 24.51 -4.01 -7.08
CA PRO A 524 24.29 -4.57 -5.74
C PRO A 524 22.97 -5.36 -5.62
N ASN A 525 21.98 -5.05 -6.46
CA ASN A 525 20.70 -5.74 -6.47
C ASN A 525 20.78 -7.17 -7.03
N SER A 526 21.79 -7.51 -7.83
CA SER A 526 21.91 -8.82 -8.46
C SER A 526 22.56 -9.87 -7.57
N LYS A 527 23.29 -9.43 -6.54
CA LYS A 527 24.19 -10.28 -5.75
C LYS A 527 23.44 -11.29 -4.89
N SER A 528 23.82 -12.56 -5.02
CA SER A 528 23.52 -13.65 -4.08
C SER A 528 24.52 -13.63 -2.93
N LYS A 529 24.29 -14.46 -1.90
CA LYS A 529 25.09 -14.50 -0.67
C LYS A 529 25.56 -15.90 -0.35
N LYS A 530 26.84 -16.05 -0.04
CA LYS A 530 27.37 -17.20 0.71
C LYS A 530 27.82 -16.72 2.08
N ILE A 531 27.33 -17.36 3.13
CA ILE A 531 27.54 -16.91 4.51
C ILE A 531 28.29 -18.01 5.25
N PRO A 532 29.54 -17.79 5.68
CA PRO A 532 30.26 -18.72 6.56
C PRO A 532 29.47 -18.99 7.84
N TYR A 533 29.44 -20.24 8.29
CA TYR A 533 28.67 -20.63 9.48
C TYR A 533 29.09 -19.86 10.74
N ASP A 534 30.40 -19.74 10.98
CA ASP A 534 30.91 -19.07 12.19
C ASP A 534 30.54 -17.58 12.21
N GLU A 535 30.68 -16.89 11.08
CA GLU A 535 30.26 -15.49 10.93
C GLU A 535 28.74 -15.31 11.11
N TRP A 536 27.94 -16.26 10.59
CA TRP A 536 26.50 -16.26 10.83
C TRP A 536 26.19 -16.39 12.31
N MET A 537 26.85 -17.32 13.01
CA MET A 537 26.59 -17.59 14.43
C MET A 537 27.02 -16.45 15.35
N GLU A 538 28.09 -15.70 15.02
CA GLU A 538 28.48 -14.48 15.75
C GLU A 538 27.35 -13.45 15.79
N PHE A 539 26.58 -13.33 14.70
CA PHE A 539 25.43 -12.44 14.62
C PHE A 539 24.14 -13.08 15.16
N PHE A 540 23.86 -14.32 14.77
CA PHE A 540 22.58 -14.98 14.99
C PHE A 540 22.41 -15.44 16.45
N ALA A 541 23.45 -15.99 17.08
CA ALA A 541 23.32 -16.61 18.40
C ALA A 541 22.86 -15.64 19.49
N PRO A 542 23.39 -14.40 19.61
CA PRO A 542 22.90 -13.44 20.61
C PRO A 542 21.42 -13.08 20.40
N LEU A 543 21.00 -12.87 19.15
CA LEU A 543 19.61 -12.54 18.79
C LEU A 543 18.66 -13.69 19.07
N PHE A 544 19.06 -14.90 18.70
CA PHE A 544 18.30 -16.13 18.95
C PHE A 544 18.15 -16.37 20.44
N ASN A 545 19.23 -16.32 21.22
CA ASN A 545 19.20 -16.57 22.65
C ASN A 545 18.28 -15.59 23.38
N GLY A 546 18.32 -14.30 23.02
CA GLY A 546 17.40 -13.29 23.56
C GLY A 546 15.93 -13.58 23.21
N SER A 547 15.67 -13.92 21.95
CA SER A 547 14.32 -14.25 21.47
C SER A 547 13.77 -15.53 22.12
N TYR A 548 14.60 -16.57 22.25
CA TYR A 548 14.23 -17.85 22.85
C TYR A 548 13.98 -17.72 24.36
N ALA A 549 14.78 -16.92 25.07
CA ALA A 549 14.56 -16.65 26.48
C ALA A 549 13.20 -15.95 26.73
N ALA A 550 12.86 -14.94 25.92
CA ALA A 550 11.57 -14.26 26.01
C ALA A 550 10.40 -15.18 25.64
N PHE A 551 10.60 -16.07 24.65
CA PHE A 551 9.64 -17.09 24.27
C PHE A 551 9.39 -18.10 25.40
N GLU A 552 10.45 -18.65 26.03
CA GLU A 552 10.30 -19.60 27.13
C GLU A 552 9.69 -18.97 28.38
N GLU A 553 9.96 -17.69 28.67
CA GLU A 553 9.25 -16.94 29.73
C GLU A 553 7.73 -16.97 29.49
N GLN A 554 7.30 -16.67 28.26
CA GLN A 554 5.89 -16.74 27.89
C GLN A 554 5.34 -18.17 27.98
N GLN A 555 6.09 -19.17 27.51
CA GLN A 555 5.64 -20.55 27.54
C GLN A 555 5.56 -21.12 28.97
N ALA A 556 6.46 -20.71 29.88
CA ALA A 556 6.42 -21.08 31.29
C ALA A 556 5.14 -20.55 31.98
N VAL A 557 4.71 -19.33 31.65
CA VAL A 557 3.42 -18.79 32.11
C VAL A 557 2.25 -19.66 31.64
N LEU A 558 2.25 -20.07 30.38
CA LEU A 558 1.18 -20.93 29.83
C LEU A 558 1.16 -22.33 30.44
N ARG A 559 2.33 -22.86 30.84
CA ARG A 559 2.45 -24.15 31.53
C ARG A 559 2.10 -24.08 33.03
N GLY A 560 1.88 -22.88 33.58
CA GLY A 560 1.65 -22.68 35.01
C GLY A 560 2.91 -22.86 35.87
N GLU A 561 4.09 -22.66 35.28
CA GLU A 561 5.40 -22.82 35.93
C GLU A 561 5.87 -21.54 36.64
N THR A 562 5.15 -20.42 36.48
CA THR A 562 5.44 -19.14 37.14
C THR A 562 4.54 -18.98 38.37
N GLN A 563 5.17 -18.87 39.54
CA GLN A 563 4.54 -18.44 40.80
C GLN A 563 4.69 -16.93 41.00
#